data_AF-A0A7C1JBQ8-F1
#
_entry.id   AF-A0A7C1JBQ8-F1
#
_cell.length_a   1.000
_cell.length_b   1.000
_cell.length_c   1.000
_cell.angle_alpha   90.00
_cell.angle_beta   90.00
_cell.angle_gamma   90.00
#
_symmetry.space_group_name_H-M   'P 1'
#
loop_
_entity.id
_entity.type
_entity.pdbx_description
1 polymer ?
#
loop_
_entity_poly.entity_id
_entity_poly.type
_entity_poly.pdbx_seq_one_letter_code
_entity_poly.pdbx_strand_id
1 'polypeptide(L)'
;MVTWYHVFCNLSICKLIVTMSIDSCNEFVCAIRNLHDSRVGAAISIENLRSSSVDRDAIQTDQTDRSRRGGNVRMEGQHEVHGDFKAVGGSLCLDFTNTASARDTGSPNERLHTYEELLTWGEVVGALPKEGIEALRREAAQRPAEAEEALRQALHLRETLFRIFLRVIEGAAPEPADLTYLNEAVAATYAHLRLEPGAPYYIWKWDESPGRLDRILWPVVHSAAELLTGGELERVRICDGEHCGWLFIDRSKNHSRRWCDMRDCGNVAKVRRYRRKHKMEASA
;
A
#
# COMPACT_ATOMS: atom_id res chain seq x y z
N MET A 1 41.79 39.83 45.93
CA MET A 1 41.84 40.96 44.99
C MET A 1 41.03 40.60 43.76
N VAL A 2 40.18 41.54 43.34
CA VAL A 2 39.35 41.57 42.10
C VAL A 2 38.05 40.75 42.07
N THR A 3 36.98 41.51 42.33
CA THR A 3 35.54 41.46 41.96
C THR A 3 35.09 40.63 40.75
N TRP A 4 33.88 40.04 40.81
CA TRP A 4 32.73 40.33 39.91
C TRP A 4 31.41 39.69 40.42
N TYR A 5 30.28 40.28 40.01
CA TYR A 5 28.95 40.33 40.63
C TYR A 5 27.87 39.37 40.05
N HIS A 6 26.84 39.09 40.87
CA HIS A 6 25.39 38.84 40.57
C HIS A 6 24.95 37.60 39.75
N VAL A 7 23.79 36.94 39.93
CA VAL A 7 22.63 37.01 40.86
C VAL A 7 21.84 35.69 40.76
N PHE A 8 21.32 35.22 41.91
CA PHE A 8 20.42 34.08 42.06
C PHE A 8 19.03 34.34 41.45
N CYS A 9 18.53 33.39 40.66
CA CYS A 9 17.12 33.27 40.29
C CYS A 9 16.40 32.46 41.38
N ASN A 10 15.36 33.02 42.01
CA ASN A 10 14.61 32.29 43.04
C ASN A 10 13.09 32.40 42.84
N LEU A 11 12.49 31.22 42.95
CA LEU A 11 11.10 30.81 43.10
C LEU A 11 10.05 31.92 43.40
N SER A 12 9.05 32.05 42.51
CA SER A 12 7.65 32.29 42.89
C SER A 12 6.70 32.23 41.67
N ILE A 13 6.53 31.06 41.04
CA ILE A 13 5.36 30.81 40.15
C ILE A 13 4.93 29.35 40.30
N CYS A 14 4.31 29.04 41.44
CA CYS A 14 3.56 27.80 41.66
C CYS A 14 2.34 28.12 42.53
N LYS A 15 1.28 28.64 41.89
CA LYS A 15 -0.15 28.56 42.28
C LYS A 15 -0.92 29.65 41.55
N LEU A 16 -1.59 29.29 40.45
CA LEU A 16 -2.92 29.77 40.06
C LEU A 16 -3.31 29.06 38.75
N ILE A 17 -3.71 27.80 38.92
CA ILE A 17 -4.64 27.13 38.02
C ILE A 17 -6.05 27.48 38.52
N VAL A 18 -7.00 27.49 37.58
CA VAL A 18 -8.47 27.63 37.71
C VAL A 18 -8.97 29.05 37.44
N THR A 19 -9.22 29.33 36.15
CA THR A 19 -10.35 30.06 35.53
C THR A 19 -9.92 30.89 34.31
N MET A 20 -9.66 30.25 33.16
CA MET A 20 -9.80 30.85 31.81
C MET A 20 -10.13 29.68 30.86
N SER A 21 -11.42 29.43 30.65
CA SER A 21 -12.26 29.95 29.56
C SER A 21 -12.03 29.19 28.26
N ILE A 22 -13.11 28.55 27.82
CA ILE A 22 -13.26 27.52 26.79
C ILE A 22 -13.21 28.10 25.35
N ASP A 23 -12.86 29.38 25.18
CA ASP A 23 -12.96 30.07 23.89
C ASP A 23 -11.69 30.10 23.04
N SER A 24 -10.56 29.52 23.48
CA SER A 24 -9.32 29.43 22.66
C SER A 24 -9.11 28.08 21.94
N CYS A 25 -9.99 27.10 22.13
CA CYS A 25 -9.87 25.81 21.42
C CYS A 25 -10.41 25.85 19.97
N ASN A 26 -11.25 26.83 19.61
CA ASN A 26 -11.83 26.89 18.26
C ASN A 26 -10.92 27.57 17.22
N GLU A 27 -10.04 28.50 17.61
CA GLU A 27 -9.12 29.14 16.66
C GLU A 27 -7.96 28.22 16.24
N PHE A 28 -7.46 27.36 17.13
CA PHE A 28 -6.41 26.38 16.79
C PHE A 28 -6.92 25.25 15.89
N VAL A 29 -8.16 24.80 16.10
CA VAL A 29 -8.78 23.76 15.25
C VAL A 29 -9.15 24.34 13.87
N CYS A 30 -9.52 25.62 13.76
CA CYS A 30 -9.74 26.29 12.48
C CYS A 30 -8.45 26.56 11.69
N ALA A 31 -7.33 26.85 12.35
CA ALA A 31 -6.05 27.06 11.68
C ALA A 31 -5.49 25.78 11.01
N ILE A 32 -5.66 24.62 11.64
CA ILE A 32 -5.27 23.32 11.05
C ILE A 32 -6.20 22.94 9.89
N ARG A 33 -7.49 23.30 9.96
CA ARG A 33 -8.46 23.03 8.90
C ARG A 33 -8.25 23.88 7.63
N ASN A 34 -7.71 25.09 7.76
CA ASN A 34 -7.43 25.99 6.65
C ASN A 34 -6.06 25.76 5.97
N LEU A 35 -5.13 25.05 6.59
CA LEU A 35 -3.90 24.57 5.92
C LEU A 35 -4.20 23.44 4.91
N HIS A 36 -5.35 22.78 5.03
CA HIS A 36 -5.78 21.71 4.14
C HIS A 36 -6.34 22.20 2.78
N ASP A 37 -6.57 23.50 2.62
CA ASP A 37 -7.12 24.11 1.40
C ASP A 37 -6.07 24.89 0.57
N SER A 38 -4.82 24.92 1.05
CA SER A 38 -3.69 25.55 0.36
C SER A 38 -2.81 24.48 -0.28
N ARG A 39 -2.79 24.43 -1.61
CA ARG A 39 -2.02 23.52 -2.47
C ARG A 39 -0.48 23.60 -2.26
N VAL A 40 0.01 23.11 -1.13
CA VAL A 40 1.45 22.84 -0.91
C VAL A 40 1.60 21.53 -0.12
N GLY A 41 0.93 20.48 -0.58
CA GLY A 41 1.39 19.11 -0.32
C GLY A 41 2.36 18.77 -1.44
N ALA A 42 3.67 18.79 -1.18
CA ALA A 42 4.64 18.22 -2.09
C ALA A 42 4.41 16.71 -2.10
N ALA A 43 3.47 16.28 -2.96
CA ALA A 43 3.19 14.88 -3.20
C ALA A 43 4.49 14.23 -3.66
N ILE A 44 4.90 13.17 -2.96
CA ILE A 44 5.71 12.13 -3.60
C ILE A 44 4.73 11.40 -4.52
N SER A 45 4.34 12.09 -5.61
CA SER A 45 3.51 11.50 -6.63
C SER A 45 4.37 10.45 -7.34
N ILE A 46 4.09 9.19 -7.02
CA ILE A 46 4.45 8.00 -7.80
C ILE A 46 4.00 8.15 -9.29
N GLU A 47 3.21 9.19 -9.62
CA GLU A 47 2.84 9.55 -11.00
C GLU A 47 4.02 9.81 -11.93
N ASN A 48 5.22 10.15 -11.44
CA ASN A 48 6.41 10.29 -12.29
C ASN A 48 6.95 8.96 -12.86
N LEU A 49 6.44 7.80 -12.44
CA LEU A 49 6.72 6.50 -13.09
C LEU A 49 5.60 6.05 -14.04
N ARG A 50 4.49 6.80 -14.16
CA ARG A 50 3.32 6.44 -15.00
C ARG A 50 3.26 7.13 -16.36
N SER A 51 4.19 8.05 -16.68
CA SER A 51 4.13 8.85 -17.92
C SER A 51 4.74 8.20 -19.16
N SER A 52 5.00 6.88 -19.17
CA SER A 52 5.18 6.10 -20.40
C SER A 52 3.95 5.22 -20.63
N SER A 53 2.88 5.84 -21.13
CA SER A 53 1.65 5.19 -21.54
C SER A 53 1.90 4.17 -22.66
N VAL A 54 1.67 2.90 -22.35
CA VAL A 54 1.21 1.95 -23.38
C VAL A 54 -0.24 2.32 -23.66
N ASP A 55 -0.50 2.87 -24.84
CA ASP A 55 -1.83 3.17 -25.37
C ASP A 55 -2.76 1.96 -25.20
N ARG A 56 -3.82 2.11 -24.39
CA ARG A 56 -4.86 1.08 -24.16
C ARG A 56 -6.10 1.29 -25.01
N ASP A 57 -6.08 2.22 -25.96
CA ASP A 57 -7.22 2.56 -26.81
C ASP A 57 -6.95 2.20 -28.28
N ALA A 58 -6.79 0.91 -28.60
CA ALA A 58 -6.78 0.44 -29.99
C ALA A 58 -7.05 -1.07 -30.15
N ILE A 59 -8.12 -1.62 -29.56
CA ILE A 59 -8.63 -2.93 -30.01
C ILE A 59 -10.16 -2.89 -30.03
N GLN A 60 -10.72 -2.16 -31.00
CA GLN A 60 -12.11 -2.34 -31.38
C GLN A 60 -12.32 -1.95 -32.84
N THR A 61 -12.00 -2.87 -33.76
CA THR A 61 -12.72 -3.09 -35.03
C THR A 61 -12.16 -4.32 -35.72
N ASP A 62 -13.02 -5.31 -35.94
CA ASP A 62 -13.19 -6.08 -37.19
C ASP A 62 -13.53 -7.54 -36.90
N GLN A 63 -14.82 -7.78 -36.61
CA GLN A 63 -15.42 -9.10 -36.74
C GLN A 63 -16.43 -9.03 -37.88
N THR A 64 -15.95 -9.23 -39.10
CA THR A 64 -16.78 -9.84 -40.14
C THR A 64 -16.00 -10.90 -40.92
N ASP A 65 -16.65 -12.05 -41.05
CA ASP A 65 -16.41 -13.09 -42.06
C ASP A 65 -15.18 -14.01 -41.91
N ARG A 66 -15.41 -15.22 -41.38
CA ARG A 66 -15.33 -16.45 -42.21
C ARG A 66 -15.80 -17.69 -41.48
N SER A 67 -16.78 -18.32 -42.11
CA SER A 67 -17.30 -19.65 -41.82
C SER A 67 -16.27 -20.78 -42.01
N ARG A 68 -16.54 -21.91 -41.33
CA ARG A 68 -16.15 -23.30 -41.68
C ARG A 68 -14.67 -23.68 -41.57
N ARG A 69 -14.34 -24.44 -40.52
CA ARG A 69 -13.95 -25.87 -40.58
C ARG A 69 -13.59 -26.38 -39.20
N GLY A 70 -14.13 -27.55 -38.85
CA GLY A 70 -13.75 -28.29 -37.66
C GLY A 70 -12.29 -28.73 -37.72
N GLY A 71 -11.62 -28.64 -36.57
CA GLY A 71 -10.24 -29.06 -36.39
C GLY A 71 -9.88 -28.89 -34.92
N ASN A 72 -9.87 -30.01 -34.21
CA ASN A 72 -9.49 -30.11 -32.80
C ASN A 72 -7.99 -29.84 -32.70
N VAL A 73 -7.59 -28.64 -32.31
CA VAL A 73 -6.18 -28.30 -31.99
C VAL A 73 -6.09 -28.12 -30.49
N ARG A 74 -5.47 -29.10 -29.86
CA ARG A 74 -5.03 -29.07 -28.46
C ARG A 74 -3.89 -28.04 -28.38
N MET A 75 -4.21 -26.81 -28.00
CA MET A 75 -3.21 -25.79 -27.70
C MET A 75 -2.69 -26.04 -26.29
N GLU A 76 -1.59 -26.77 -26.19
CA GLU A 76 -0.69 -26.73 -25.03
C GLU A 76 -0.05 -25.34 -25.00
N GLY A 77 -0.73 -24.41 -24.35
CA GLY A 77 -0.21 -23.09 -24.02
C GLY A 77 0.81 -23.21 -22.90
N GLN A 78 2.07 -22.99 -23.25
CA GLN A 78 3.17 -22.76 -22.32
C GLN A 78 2.83 -21.52 -21.48
N HIS A 79 2.33 -21.75 -20.26
CA HIS A 79 2.18 -20.71 -19.25
C HIS A 79 3.57 -20.45 -18.65
N GLU A 80 4.23 -19.38 -19.09
CA GLU A 80 5.38 -18.84 -18.37
C GLU A 80 4.94 -18.48 -16.95
N VAL A 81 5.61 -19.08 -15.96
CA VAL A 81 5.29 -18.99 -14.53
C VAL A 81 5.80 -17.64 -14.00
N HIS A 82 5.08 -16.56 -14.32
CA HIS A 82 5.11 -15.36 -13.50
C HIS A 82 3.94 -15.46 -12.53
N GLY A 83 4.22 -15.59 -11.24
CA GLY A 83 3.19 -15.50 -10.21
C GLY A 83 2.34 -14.24 -10.45
N ASP A 84 1.03 -14.40 -10.58
CA ASP A 84 0.09 -13.35 -11.01
C ASP A 84 -0.07 -12.27 -9.92
N PHE A 85 0.95 -11.41 -9.77
CA PHE A 85 0.90 -10.21 -8.94
C PHE A 85 0.08 -9.14 -9.67
N LYS A 86 -0.97 -8.64 -9.01
CA LYS A 86 -1.85 -7.61 -9.56
C LYS A 86 -1.88 -6.38 -8.67
N ALA A 87 -1.74 -5.21 -9.27
CA ALA A 87 -1.94 -3.92 -8.60
C ALA A 87 -3.42 -3.50 -8.65
N VAL A 88 -4.22 -4.00 -7.71
CA VAL A 88 -5.69 -3.79 -7.66
C VAL A 88 -6.17 -2.99 -6.45
N GLY A 89 -5.31 -2.81 -5.46
CA GLY A 89 -5.56 -2.12 -4.20
C GLY A 89 -5.70 -0.61 -4.38
N GLY A 90 -5.03 -0.03 -5.38
CA GLY A 90 -5.10 1.41 -5.68
C GLY A 90 -4.08 2.26 -4.91
N SER A 91 -3.31 1.65 -4.03
CA SER A 91 -2.10 2.19 -3.40
C SER A 91 -1.09 1.06 -3.18
N LEU A 92 0.19 1.40 -3.15
CA LEU A 92 1.28 0.42 -3.06
C LEU A 92 1.21 -0.40 -1.77
N CYS A 93 0.89 0.22 -0.64
CA CYS A 93 0.72 -0.49 0.63
C CYS A 93 -0.40 -1.55 0.58
N LEU A 94 -1.53 -1.26 -0.08
CA LEU A 94 -2.61 -2.23 -0.22
C LEU A 94 -2.24 -3.35 -1.21
N ASP A 95 -1.58 -3.02 -2.32
CA ASP A 95 -1.06 -4.01 -3.27
C ASP A 95 -0.05 -4.97 -2.61
N PHE A 96 0.74 -4.47 -1.66
CA PHE A 96 1.61 -5.29 -0.83
C PHE A 96 0.83 -6.22 0.09
N THR A 97 -0.19 -5.71 0.82
CA THR A 97 -1.06 -6.56 1.65
C THR A 97 -1.77 -7.66 0.87
N ASN A 98 -2.07 -7.39 -0.41
CA ASN A 98 -2.76 -8.32 -1.32
C ASN A 98 -1.85 -9.42 -1.88
N THR A 99 -0.56 -9.45 -1.54
CA THR A 99 0.29 -10.61 -1.84
C THR A 99 -0.16 -11.87 -1.10
N ALA A 100 -0.94 -11.74 -0.01
CA ALA A 100 -1.66 -12.86 0.59
C ALA A 100 -3.19 -12.71 0.49
N SER A 101 -3.88 -13.85 0.51
CA SER A 101 -5.35 -13.96 0.50
C SER A 101 -5.81 -15.12 1.38
N ALA A 102 -7.12 -15.32 1.52
CA ALA A 102 -7.71 -16.44 2.27
C ALA A 102 -7.24 -16.49 3.73
N ARG A 103 -7.01 -15.32 4.34
CA ARG A 103 -6.58 -15.17 5.75
C ARG A 103 -7.60 -15.73 6.75
N ASP A 104 -8.85 -15.83 6.34
CA ASP A 104 -9.97 -16.41 7.09
C ASP A 104 -9.99 -17.95 7.03
N THR A 105 -9.27 -18.55 6.10
CA THR A 105 -9.08 -19.99 6.01
C THR A 105 -7.85 -20.33 6.83
N GLY A 106 -7.86 -21.40 7.64
CA GLY A 106 -6.69 -21.82 8.43
C GLY A 106 -5.44 -22.19 7.61
N SER A 107 -5.43 -21.91 6.31
CA SER A 107 -4.32 -22.06 5.37
C SER A 107 -4.31 -20.88 4.40
N PRO A 108 -3.80 -19.70 4.81
CA PRO A 108 -3.72 -18.54 3.94
C PRO A 108 -2.94 -18.81 2.66
N ASN A 109 -3.39 -18.22 1.55
CA ASN A 109 -2.68 -18.28 0.29
C ASN A 109 -1.55 -17.25 0.29
N GLU A 110 -0.35 -17.69 0.69
CA GLU A 110 0.90 -16.94 0.64
C GLU A 110 1.47 -16.94 -0.80
N ARG A 111 2.07 -15.82 -1.23
CA ARG A 111 2.76 -15.69 -2.53
C ARG A 111 4.23 -15.26 -2.40
N LEU A 112 4.67 -14.86 -1.21
CA LEU A 112 6.04 -14.41 -0.93
C LEU A 112 6.72 -15.45 -0.05
N HIS A 113 7.19 -16.53 -0.66
CA HIS A 113 7.95 -17.59 0.00
C HIS A 113 9.46 -17.31 -0.01
N THR A 114 9.91 -16.50 -0.95
CA THR A 114 11.32 -16.15 -1.14
C THR A 114 11.50 -14.65 -1.30
N TYR A 115 12.71 -14.17 -1.01
CA TYR A 115 13.06 -12.77 -1.22
C TYR A 115 13.02 -12.38 -2.72
N GLU A 116 13.31 -13.33 -3.63
CA GLU A 116 13.17 -13.10 -5.08
C GLU A 116 11.72 -12.86 -5.50
N GLU A 117 10.75 -13.55 -4.89
CA GLU A 117 9.32 -13.28 -5.15
C GLU A 117 8.92 -11.89 -4.65
N LEU A 118 9.49 -11.42 -3.52
CA LEU A 118 9.29 -10.04 -3.04
C LEU A 118 9.87 -9.01 -4.02
N LEU A 119 11.05 -9.27 -4.58
CA LEU A 119 11.63 -8.40 -5.62
C LEU A 119 10.84 -8.43 -6.93
N THR A 120 10.38 -9.61 -7.34
CA THR A 120 9.53 -9.80 -8.52
C THR A 120 8.21 -9.05 -8.37
N TRP A 121 7.56 -9.15 -7.20
CA TRP A 121 6.39 -8.34 -6.88
C TRP A 121 6.69 -6.85 -6.98
N GLY A 122 7.79 -6.40 -6.36
CA GLY A 122 8.22 -5.00 -6.36
C GLY A 122 8.46 -4.45 -7.76
N GLU A 123 9.04 -5.26 -8.66
CA GLU A 123 9.23 -4.93 -10.06
C GLU A 123 7.88 -4.78 -10.80
N VAL A 124 6.95 -5.72 -10.60
CA VAL A 124 5.62 -5.69 -11.24
C VAL A 124 4.80 -4.47 -10.83
N VAL A 125 4.85 -4.07 -9.55
CA VAL A 125 4.08 -2.91 -9.05
C VAL A 125 4.83 -1.58 -9.16
N GLY A 126 6.09 -1.60 -9.61
CA GLY A 126 6.93 -0.42 -9.71
C GLY A 126 7.31 0.19 -8.35
N ALA A 127 7.53 -0.65 -7.33
CA ALA A 127 7.92 -0.20 -6.00
C ALA A 127 9.29 0.50 -6.01
N LEU A 128 10.23 0.01 -6.81
CA LEU A 128 11.54 0.60 -7.04
C LEU A 128 11.88 0.62 -8.54
N PRO A 129 12.80 1.50 -8.98
CA PRO A 129 13.38 1.43 -10.32
C PRO A 129 14.03 0.07 -10.57
N LYS A 130 14.08 -0.35 -11.83
CA LYS A 130 14.63 -1.65 -12.25
C LYS A 130 16.07 -1.84 -11.79
N GLU A 131 16.89 -0.79 -11.91
CA GLU A 131 18.28 -0.77 -11.46
C GLU A 131 18.39 -1.04 -9.96
N GLY A 132 17.43 -0.50 -9.18
CA GLY A 132 17.30 -0.74 -7.76
C GLY A 132 16.94 -2.20 -7.45
N ILE A 133 16.01 -2.80 -8.20
CA ILE A 133 15.67 -4.22 -8.03
C ILE A 133 16.88 -5.11 -8.36
N GLU A 134 17.57 -4.86 -9.47
CA GLU A 134 18.74 -5.66 -9.87
C GLU A 134 19.90 -5.55 -8.88
N ALA A 135 20.12 -4.38 -8.28
CA ALA A 135 21.11 -4.22 -7.22
C ALA A 135 20.74 -5.06 -5.98
N LEU A 136 19.46 -5.08 -5.58
CA LEU A 136 19.00 -5.93 -4.47
C LEU A 136 19.15 -7.42 -4.78
N ARG A 137 18.89 -7.86 -6.02
CA ARG A 137 19.13 -9.25 -6.43
C ARG A 137 20.60 -9.65 -6.24
N ARG A 138 21.53 -8.80 -6.70
CA ARG A 138 22.98 -9.03 -6.53
C ARG A 138 23.38 -9.07 -5.05
N GLU A 139 22.86 -8.15 -4.26
CA GLU A 139 23.13 -8.09 -2.81
C GLU A 139 22.58 -9.32 -2.06
N ALA A 140 21.35 -9.75 -2.40
CA ALA A 140 20.71 -10.92 -1.80
C ALA A 140 21.46 -12.22 -2.14
N ALA A 141 21.96 -12.35 -3.37
CA ALA A 141 22.78 -13.50 -3.77
C ALA A 141 24.09 -13.60 -2.96
N GLN A 142 24.63 -12.47 -2.49
CA GLN A 142 25.84 -12.43 -1.64
C GLN A 142 25.52 -12.63 -0.15
N ARG A 143 24.29 -12.29 0.29
CA ARG A 143 23.87 -12.29 1.70
C ARG A 143 22.50 -12.97 1.88
N PRO A 144 22.39 -14.29 1.61
CA PRO A 144 21.10 -14.98 1.61
C PRO A 144 20.39 -14.97 2.97
N ALA A 145 21.14 -15.09 4.08
CA ALA A 145 20.56 -15.06 5.43
C ALA A 145 19.93 -13.69 5.77
N GLU A 146 20.55 -12.59 5.33
CA GLU A 146 20.00 -11.24 5.50
C GLU A 146 18.80 -11.01 4.58
N ALA A 147 18.78 -11.62 3.39
CA ALA A 147 17.63 -11.58 2.49
C ALA A 147 16.42 -12.33 3.06
N GLU A 148 16.64 -13.48 3.68
CA GLU A 148 15.60 -14.23 4.40
C GLU A 148 15.07 -13.44 5.61
N GLU A 149 15.92 -12.72 6.33
CA GLU A 149 15.46 -11.80 7.38
C GLU A 149 14.63 -10.64 6.83
N ALA A 150 15.10 -10.00 5.75
CA ALA A 150 14.34 -8.94 5.09
C ALA A 150 12.96 -9.43 4.61
N LEU A 151 12.86 -10.67 4.12
CA LEU A 151 11.56 -11.29 3.81
C LEU A 151 10.70 -11.50 5.06
N ARG A 152 11.25 -12.01 6.17
CA ARG A 152 10.50 -12.16 7.42
C ARG A 152 9.96 -10.82 7.93
N GLN A 153 10.77 -9.77 7.85
CA GLN A 153 10.35 -8.40 8.17
C GLN A 153 9.24 -7.91 7.22
N ALA A 154 9.36 -8.19 5.93
CA ALA A 154 8.33 -7.87 4.93
C ALA A 154 7.00 -8.53 5.27
N LEU A 155 7.00 -9.84 5.53
CA LEU A 155 5.80 -10.60 5.88
C LEU A 155 5.17 -10.08 7.19
N HIS A 156 5.98 -9.76 8.18
CA HIS A 156 5.47 -9.20 9.44
C HIS A 156 4.84 -7.81 9.22
N LEU A 157 5.52 -6.91 8.51
CA LEU A 157 4.97 -5.61 8.12
C LEU A 157 3.66 -5.76 7.34
N ARG A 158 3.60 -6.72 6.39
CA ARG A 158 2.41 -6.97 5.58
C ARG A 158 1.19 -7.30 6.45
N GLU A 159 1.35 -8.21 7.40
CA GLU A 159 0.25 -8.61 8.28
C GLU A 159 -0.10 -7.51 9.29
N THR A 160 0.89 -6.73 9.75
CA THR A 160 0.64 -5.53 10.57
C THR A 160 -0.20 -4.50 9.81
N LEU A 161 0.16 -4.17 8.57
CA LEU A 161 -0.62 -3.26 7.73
C LEU A 161 -2.04 -3.81 7.47
N PHE A 162 -2.17 -5.10 7.17
CA PHE A 162 -3.47 -5.73 6.97
C PHE A 162 -4.37 -5.58 8.20
N ARG A 163 -3.86 -5.90 9.40
CA ARG A 163 -4.61 -5.75 10.66
C ARG A 163 -5.01 -4.30 10.90
N ILE A 164 -4.10 -3.34 10.71
CA ILE A 164 -4.39 -1.91 10.87
C ILE A 164 -5.55 -1.49 9.96
N PHE A 165 -5.46 -1.78 8.65
CA PHE A 165 -6.52 -1.39 7.72
C PHE A 165 -7.84 -2.11 7.97
N LEU A 166 -7.80 -3.37 8.43
CA LEU A 166 -9.01 -4.08 8.81
C LEU A 166 -9.72 -3.39 9.98
N ARG A 167 -8.99 -2.98 11.03
CA ARG A 167 -9.56 -2.23 12.16
C ARG A 167 -10.13 -0.89 11.73
N VAL A 168 -9.46 -0.20 10.80
CA VAL A 168 -9.98 1.04 10.20
C VAL A 168 -11.30 0.79 9.46
N ILE A 169 -11.40 -0.25 8.64
CA ILE A 169 -12.63 -0.62 7.92
C ILE A 169 -13.78 -0.91 8.91
N GLU A 170 -13.47 -1.54 10.04
CA GLU A 170 -14.42 -1.85 11.12
C GLU A 170 -14.81 -0.62 11.96
N GLY A 171 -14.21 0.54 11.72
CA GLY A 171 -14.44 1.75 12.52
C GLY A 171 -13.85 1.65 13.93
N ALA A 172 -12.82 0.83 14.12
CA ALA A 172 -12.18 0.58 15.40
C ALA A 172 -10.72 1.02 15.41
N ALA A 173 -10.18 1.28 16.60
CA ALA A 173 -8.77 1.58 16.75
C ALA A 173 -7.91 0.34 16.41
N PRO A 174 -6.78 0.51 15.71
CA PRO A 174 -5.78 -0.53 15.57
C PRO A 174 -5.16 -0.91 16.93
N GLU A 175 -4.61 -2.12 17.00
CA GLU A 175 -3.93 -2.59 18.20
C GLU A 175 -2.68 -1.73 18.50
N PRO A 176 -2.40 -1.37 19.77
CA PRO A 176 -1.24 -0.54 20.11
C PRO A 176 0.10 -1.13 19.66
N ALA A 177 0.23 -2.46 19.68
CA ALA A 177 1.44 -3.14 19.22
C ALA A 177 1.66 -2.98 17.71
N ASP A 178 0.59 -3.07 16.91
CA ASP A 178 0.64 -2.87 15.46
C ASP A 178 1.02 -1.43 15.11
N LEU A 179 0.45 -0.44 15.82
CA LEU A 179 0.83 0.97 15.64
C LEU A 179 2.27 1.25 16.07
N THR A 180 2.73 0.65 17.17
CA THR A 180 4.12 0.79 17.62
C THR A 180 5.07 0.27 16.55
N TYR A 181 4.83 -0.92 16.03
CA TYR A 181 5.64 -1.51 14.97
C TYR A 181 5.64 -0.64 13.69
N LEU A 182 4.46 -0.15 13.27
CA LEU A 182 4.39 0.72 12.09
C LEU A 182 5.14 2.05 12.32
N ASN A 183 5.04 2.66 13.50
CA ASN A 183 5.76 3.89 13.82
C ASN A 183 7.29 3.69 13.79
N GLU A 184 7.79 2.57 14.29
CA GLU A 184 9.20 2.19 14.19
C GLU A 184 9.63 2.02 12.73
N ALA A 185 8.82 1.32 11.92
CA ALA A 185 9.07 1.16 10.49
C ALA A 185 9.07 2.51 9.73
N VAL A 186 8.14 3.41 10.07
CA VAL A 186 8.08 4.78 9.51
C VAL A 186 9.34 5.56 9.88
N ALA A 187 9.72 5.59 11.16
CA ALA A 187 10.92 6.30 11.59
C ALA A 187 12.19 5.77 10.90
N ALA A 188 12.34 4.44 10.83
CA ALA A 188 13.46 3.79 10.16
C ALA A 188 13.49 4.08 8.65
N THR A 189 12.33 4.07 7.99
CA THR A 189 12.20 4.36 6.55
C THR A 189 12.55 5.81 6.23
N TYR A 190 11.97 6.76 6.97
CA TYR A 190 12.14 8.20 6.67
C TYR A 190 13.56 8.69 7.00
N ALA A 191 14.31 7.97 7.84
CA ALA A 191 15.74 8.22 8.04
C ALA A 191 16.59 8.06 6.76
N HIS A 192 16.07 7.38 5.73
CA HIS A 192 16.73 7.21 4.42
C HIS A 192 16.21 8.16 3.34
N LEU A 193 15.28 9.04 3.66
CA LEU A 193 14.77 10.01 2.69
C LEU A 193 15.72 11.21 2.58
N ARG A 194 16.01 11.65 1.36
CA ARG A 194 16.93 12.75 1.02
C ARG A 194 16.27 13.72 0.04
N LEU A 195 16.61 15.00 0.16
CA LEU A 195 16.27 16.01 -0.85
C LEU A 195 17.42 16.09 -1.86
N GLU A 196 17.09 15.91 -3.13
CA GLU A 196 18.02 16.06 -4.25
C GLU A 196 17.52 17.10 -5.27
N PRO A 197 18.41 17.78 -6.01
CA PRO A 197 17.98 18.65 -7.11
C PRO A 197 17.28 17.86 -8.23
N GLY A 198 16.09 18.29 -8.64
CA GLY A 198 15.33 17.76 -9.77
C GLY A 198 14.71 18.90 -10.58
N ALA A 199 15.49 19.50 -11.47
CA ALA A 199 15.15 20.76 -12.14
C ALA A 199 13.72 20.76 -12.74
N PRO A 200 12.91 21.82 -12.51
CA PRO A 200 13.22 23.08 -11.82
C PRO A 200 13.08 23.07 -10.29
N TYR A 201 12.73 21.93 -9.68
CA TYR A 201 12.44 21.81 -8.25
C TYR A 201 13.45 20.90 -7.52
N TYR A 202 13.19 20.62 -6.25
CA TYR A 202 13.84 19.53 -5.55
C TYR A 202 12.92 18.33 -5.57
N ILE A 203 13.51 17.13 -5.57
CA ILE A 203 12.81 15.87 -5.50
C ILE A 203 13.23 15.12 -4.25
N TRP A 204 12.30 14.37 -3.70
CA TRP A 204 12.60 13.37 -2.69
C TRP A 204 13.20 12.14 -3.36
N LYS A 205 14.30 11.64 -2.80
CA LYS A 205 14.91 10.36 -3.17
C LYS A 205 15.20 9.52 -1.95
N TRP A 206 15.20 8.21 -2.16
CA TRP A 206 15.68 7.27 -1.16
C TRP A 206 17.21 7.16 -1.23
N ASP A 207 17.84 7.00 -0.07
CA ASP A 207 19.26 6.69 0.04
C ASP A 207 19.53 5.34 -0.64
N GLU A 208 20.32 5.35 -1.71
CA GLU A 208 20.65 4.14 -2.49
C GLU A 208 21.90 3.43 -1.97
N SER A 209 22.40 3.81 -0.78
CA SER A 209 23.55 3.17 -0.14
C SER A 209 23.38 1.64 -0.08
N PRO A 210 24.38 0.86 -0.56
CA PRO A 210 24.33 -0.59 -0.52
C PRO A 210 24.17 -1.15 0.89
N GLY A 211 23.71 -2.39 1.01
CA GLY A 211 23.68 -3.09 2.29
C GLY A 211 22.28 -3.20 2.92
N ARG A 212 21.25 -2.63 2.29
CA ARG A 212 19.89 -2.51 2.86
C ARG A 212 18.86 -3.29 2.05
N LEU A 213 18.77 -4.59 2.37
CA LEU A 213 17.79 -5.50 1.75
C LEU A 213 16.35 -5.15 2.15
N ASP A 214 16.13 -4.40 3.24
CA ASP A 214 14.82 -3.90 3.61
C ASP A 214 14.30 -2.74 2.72
N ARG A 215 15.13 -2.15 1.85
CA ARG A 215 14.74 -0.95 1.08
C ARG A 215 13.54 -1.16 0.16
N ILE A 216 13.26 -2.41 -0.24
CA ILE A 216 12.06 -2.74 -1.02
C ILE A 216 10.77 -2.38 -0.29
N LEU A 217 10.82 -2.26 1.05
CA LEU A 217 9.69 -1.91 1.90
C LEU A 217 9.53 -0.41 2.12
N TRP A 218 10.55 0.41 1.87
CA TRP A 218 10.47 1.85 2.15
C TRP A 218 9.34 2.57 1.39
N PRO A 219 9.15 2.33 0.07
CA PRO A 219 8.01 2.89 -0.67
C PRO A 219 6.67 2.36 -0.14
N VAL A 220 6.63 1.12 0.35
CA VAL A 220 5.42 0.51 0.95
C VAL A 220 5.04 1.22 2.25
N VAL A 221 6.01 1.40 3.15
CA VAL A 221 5.83 2.09 4.43
C VAL A 221 5.43 3.55 4.19
N HIS A 222 6.08 4.22 3.23
CA HIS A 222 5.72 5.58 2.84
C HIS A 222 4.27 5.64 2.32
N SER A 223 3.89 4.75 1.41
CA SER A 223 2.51 4.66 0.89
C SER A 223 1.48 4.36 2.00
N ALA A 224 1.83 3.56 3.00
CA ALA A 224 0.95 3.29 4.14
C ALA A 224 0.76 4.54 5.01
N ALA A 225 1.83 5.28 5.30
CA ALA A 225 1.77 6.53 6.05
C ALA A 225 0.92 7.58 5.31
N GLU A 226 1.09 7.73 4.00
CA GLU A 226 0.28 8.63 3.18
C GLU A 226 -1.20 8.23 3.18
N LEU A 227 -1.51 6.93 3.03
CA LEU A 227 -2.90 6.48 3.04
C LEU A 227 -3.56 6.66 4.41
N LEU A 228 -2.84 6.40 5.51
CA LEU A 228 -3.36 6.54 6.88
C LEU A 228 -3.54 8.00 7.30
N THR A 229 -2.81 8.93 6.69
CA THR A 229 -2.90 10.37 6.98
C THR A 229 -3.71 11.15 5.94
N GLY A 230 -4.08 10.51 4.83
CA GLY A 230 -4.77 11.12 3.70
C GLY A 230 -6.29 10.92 3.67
N GLY A 231 -6.96 11.66 2.80
CA GLY A 231 -8.42 11.65 2.64
C GLY A 231 -9.02 10.40 1.98
N GLU A 232 -8.19 9.48 1.46
CA GLU A 232 -8.68 8.23 0.86
C GLU A 232 -8.89 7.09 1.87
N LEU A 233 -8.49 7.28 3.13
CA LEU A 233 -8.60 6.23 4.16
C LEU A 233 -10.04 5.72 4.33
N GLU A 234 -11.02 6.63 4.33
CA GLU A 234 -12.45 6.31 4.44
C GLU A 234 -13.00 5.51 3.25
N ARG A 235 -12.25 5.43 2.15
CA ARG A 235 -12.60 4.69 0.93
C ARG A 235 -11.98 3.29 0.90
N VAL A 236 -11.14 2.93 1.87
CA VAL A 236 -10.55 1.59 1.96
C VAL A 236 -11.65 0.58 2.28
N ARG A 237 -11.68 -0.53 1.54
CA ARG A 237 -12.65 -1.61 1.64
C ARG A 237 -11.96 -2.96 1.56
N ILE A 238 -12.61 -3.99 2.08
CA ILE A 238 -12.23 -5.39 1.91
C ILE A 238 -13.12 -6.04 0.84
N CYS A 239 -12.56 -6.96 0.06
CA CYS A 239 -13.26 -7.64 -1.02
C CYS A 239 -14.32 -8.62 -0.49
N ASP A 240 -15.54 -8.54 -1.02
CA ASP A 240 -16.65 -9.48 -0.75
C ASP A 240 -16.49 -10.84 -1.46
N GLY A 241 -15.37 -11.09 -2.14
CA GLY A 241 -15.05 -12.38 -2.73
C GLY A 241 -14.82 -13.43 -1.64
N GLU A 242 -15.43 -14.61 -1.79
CA GLU A 242 -15.23 -15.72 -0.85
C GLU A 242 -13.74 -16.04 -0.73
N HIS A 243 -13.22 -16.01 0.51
CA HIS A 243 -11.82 -16.23 0.85
C HIS A 243 -10.82 -15.29 0.14
N CYS A 244 -11.28 -14.17 -0.43
CA CYS A 244 -10.36 -13.23 -1.08
C CYS A 244 -9.65 -12.38 -0.01
N GLY A 245 -10.41 -11.58 0.73
CA GLY A 245 -9.88 -10.74 1.80
C GLY A 245 -8.92 -9.64 1.34
N TRP A 246 -8.81 -9.37 0.03
CA TRP A 246 -7.98 -8.30 -0.49
C TRP A 246 -8.54 -6.92 -0.16
N LEU A 247 -7.66 -5.97 0.11
CA LEU A 247 -7.97 -4.59 0.41
C LEU A 247 -7.88 -3.72 -0.85
N PHE A 248 -8.76 -2.72 -0.98
CA PHE A 248 -8.74 -1.78 -2.09
C PHE A 248 -9.36 -0.42 -1.74
N ILE A 249 -9.01 0.62 -2.49
CA ILE A 249 -9.65 1.93 -2.44
C ILE A 249 -10.88 1.95 -3.37
N ASP A 250 -12.04 2.28 -2.82
CA ASP A 250 -13.26 2.51 -3.61
C ASP A 250 -13.32 3.92 -4.18
N ARG A 251 -12.81 4.05 -5.41
CA ARG A 251 -12.92 5.26 -6.24
C ARG A 251 -14.14 5.28 -7.14
N SER A 252 -15.12 4.37 -6.95
CA SER A 252 -16.37 4.41 -7.71
C SER A 252 -17.21 5.63 -7.31
N LYS A 253 -17.96 6.19 -8.27
CA LYS A 253 -18.77 7.40 -8.07
C LYS A 253 -19.72 7.30 -6.87
N ASN A 254 -20.29 6.11 -6.64
CA ASN A 254 -21.30 5.88 -5.62
C ASN A 254 -20.77 5.11 -4.40
N HIS A 255 -19.44 4.95 -4.27
CA HIS A 255 -18.82 4.16 -3.20
C HIS A 255 -19.44 2.75 -3.06
N SER A 256 -19.68 2.12 -4.22
CA SER A 256 -20.44 0.87 -4.34
C SER A 256 -19.60 -0.29 -4.88
N ARG A 257 -18.27 -0.16 -4.93
CA ARG A 257 -17.40 -1.25 -5.39
C ARG A 257 -17.32 -2.30 -4.28
N ARG A 258 -17.72 -3.53 -4.62
CA ARG A 258 -17.74 -4.66 -3.68
C ARG A 258 -16.57 -5.63 -3.85
N TRP A 259 -15.90 -5.59 -4.98
CA TRP A 259 -14.87 -6.57 -5.35
C TRP A 259 -13.56 -5.88 -5.72
N CYS A 260 -12.44 -6.53 -5.37
CA CYS A 260 -11.09 -6.09 -5.73
C CYS A 260 -10.87 -6.08 -7.24
N ASP A 261 -11.45 -7.00 -8.01
CA ASP A 261 -11.46 -6.92 -9.47
C ASP A 261 -12.75 -7.55 -9.99
N MET A 262 -13.37 -6.91 -10.98
CA MET A 262 -14.64 -7.35 -11.54
C MET A 262 -14.50 -8.63 -12.37
N ARG A 263 -13.34 -8.83 -13.02
CA ARG A 263 -13.03 -9.99 -13.85
C ARG A 263 -12.69 -11.22 -13.01
N ASP A 264 -12.14 -11.02 -11.82
CA ASP A 264 -11.82 -12.09 -10.89
C ASP A 264 -12.99 -12.35 -9.91
N CYS A 265 -13.01 -11.65 -8.77
CA CYS A 265 -14.00 -11.87 -7.71
C CYS A 265 -15.43 -11.56 -8.16
N GLY A 266 -15.63 -10.52 -8.98
CA GLY A 266 -16.95 -10.16 -9.49
C GLY A 266 -17.56 -11.23 -10.41
N ASN A 267 -16.76 -11.82 -11.30
CA ASN A 267 -17.22 -12.89 -12.19
C ASN A 267 -17.47 -14.19 -11.43
N VAL A 268 -16.62 -14.55 -10.47
CA VAL A 268 -16.84 -15.72 -9.60
C VAL A 268 -18.18 -15.59 -8.87
N ALA A 269 -18.48 -14.41 -8.32
CA ALA A 269 -19.77 -14.14 -7.66
C ALA A 269 -20.96 -14.26 -8.63
N LYS A 270 -20.85 -13.72 -9.86
CA LYS A 270 -21.89 -13.84 -10.90
C LYS A 270 -22.17 -15.29 -11.28
N VAL A 271 -21.12 -16.08 -11.55
CA VAL A 271 -21.25 -17.50 -11.94
C VAL A 271 -21.90 -18.31 -10.83
N ARG A 272 -21.51 -18.08 -9.57
CA ARG A 272 -22.12 -18.76 -8.42
C ARG A 272 -23.60 -18.43 -8.27
N ARG A 273 -23.98 -17.15 -8.42
CA ARG A 273 -25.39 -16.73 -8.40
C ARG A 273 -26.20 -17.40 -9.51
N TYR A 274 -25.65 -17.46 -10.74
CA TYR A 274 -26.28 -18.15 -11.87
C TYR A 274 -26.51 -19.63 -11.57
N ARG A 275 -25.48 -20.35 -11.09
CA ARG A 275 -25.58 -21.78 -10.73
C ARG A 275 -26.59 -22.05 -9.62
N ARG A 276 -26.65 -21.20 -8.58
CA ARG A 276 -27.63 -21.33 -7.48
C ARG A 276 -29.06 -21.21 -8.01
N LYS A 277 -29.31 -20.23 -8.88
CA LYS A 277 -30.63 -20.00 -9.49
C LYS A 277 -31.08 -21.23 -10.32
N HIS A 278 -30.22 -21.72 -11.21
CA HIS A 278 -30.58 -22.88 -12.05
C HIS A 278 -30.70 -24.20 -11.28
N LYS A 279 -29.94 -24.37 -10.19
CA LYS A 279 -30.13 -25.54 -9.31
C LYS A 279 -31.50 -25.49 -8.62
N MET A 280 -31.94 -24.31 -8.17
CA MET A 280 -33.27 -24.14 -7.57
C MET A 280 -34.39 -24.38 -8.59
N GLU A 281 -34.24 -23.88 -9.83
CA GLU A 281 -35.19 -24.11 -10.92
C GLU A 281 -35.25 -25.58 -11.38
N ALA A 282 -34.13 -26.31 -11.33
CA ALA A 282 -34.10 -27.74 -11.66
C ALA A 282 -34.56 -28.65 -10.51
N SER A 283 -34.70 -28.12 -9.30
CA SER A 283 -35.16 -28.85 -8.10
C SER A 283 -36.61 -28.51 -7.74
N ALA A 284 -37.27 -27.63 -8.49
CA ALA A 284 -38.66 -27.21 -8.35
C ALA A 284 -39.50 -27.84 -9.47
#